data_AF-A0A2N7HQ62-F1
#
_entry.id   AF-A0A2N7HQ62-F1
#
_cell.length_a   1.000
_cell.length_b   1.000
_cell.length_c   1.000
_cell.angle_alpha   90.00
_cell.angle_beta   90.00
_cell.angle_gamma   90.00
#
_symmetry.space_group_name_H-M   'P 1'
#
loop_
_entity.id
_entity.type
_entity.pdbx_description
1 polymer ?
#
loop_
_entity_poly.entity_id
_entity_poly.type
_entity_poly.pdbx_seq_one_letter_code
_entity_poly.pdbx_strand_id
1 'polypeptide(L)'
;MTCFETGWAALLDVSLWVSWANIIACIVAIVAAVFAYRQWTSSKEEARRATAYSAYSKFLELCQQSPDFAYAKENKIKANQKDYIQYRWFVAQMLFAFEQILDVLPNDEEWKVAISNQLKKHVWHLKGSGSVERKEWCKPLQALIEGLID
;
A
#
# COMPACT_ATOMS: atom_id res chain seq x y z
N MET A 1 -27.10 48.51 42.43
CA MET A 1 -25.67 48.46 42.05
C MET A 1 -25.45 47.14 41.33
N THR A 2 -25.51 47.16 40.01
CA THR A 2 -25.16 45.99 39.18
C THR A 2 -23.65 45.98 39.05
N CYS A 3 -22.98 45.25 39.95
CA CYS A 3 -21.57 44.94 39.78
C CYS A 3 -21.49 44.06 38.53
N PHE A 4 -21.02 44.63 37.43
CA PHE A 4 -20.54 43.82 36.32
C PHE A 4 -19.32 43.08 36.85
N GLU A 5 -19.46 41.78 37.13
CA GLU A 5 -18.34 40.89 37.39
C GLU A 5 -17.53 40.73 36.11
N THR A 6 -16.74 41.75 35.77
CA THR A 6 -15.76 41.66 34.69
C THR A 6 -14.48 41.08 35.26
N GLY A 7 -14.18 39.83 34.89
CA GLY A 7 -12.94 39.13 35.23
C GLY A 7 -13.12 37.63 35.34
N TRP A 8 -12.09 36.93 35.83
CA TRP A 8 -12.06 35.48 36.05
C TRP A 8 -13.18 34.96 36.98
N ALA A 9 -13.84 35.82 37.75
CA ALA A 9 -15.00 35.47 38.58
C ALA A 9 -16.23 35.07 37.76
N ALA A 10 -16.42 35.63 36.56
CA ALA A 10 -17.49 35.23 35.65
C ALA A 10 -17.33 33.78 35.14
N LEU A 11 -16.11 33.22 35.16
CA LEU A 11 -15.88 31.81 34.83
C LEU A 11 -16.34 30.85 35.94
N LEU A 12 -16.57 31.34 37.16
CA LEU A 12 -17.12 30.56 38.28
C LEU A 12 -18.66 30.56 38.30
N ASP A 13 -19.31 31.40 37.48
CA ASP A 13 -20.77 31.42 37.36
C ASP A 13 -21.27 30.28 36.46
N VAL A 14 -21.96 29.32 37.08
CA VAL A 14 -22.54 28.14 36.43
C VAL A 14 -23.56 28.53 35.37
N SER A 15 -24.29 29.64 35.55
CA SER A 15 -25.33 30.07 34.59
C SER A 15 -24.74 30.49 33.23
N LEU A 16 -23.51 31.02 33.26
CA LEU A 16 -22.75 31.43 32.08
C LEU A 16 -22.33 30.21 31.24
N TRP A 17 -21.83 29.14 31.89
CA TRP A 17 -21.48 27.88 31.22
C TRP A 17 -22.70 27.14 30.67
N VAL A 18 -23.85 27.17 31.36
CA VAL A 18 -25.10 26.57 30.86
C VAL A 18 -25.56 27.28 29.59
N SER A 19 -25.45 28.61 29.51
CA SER A 19 -25.78 29.37 28.30
C SER A 19 -24.81 29.12 27.15
N TRP A 20 -23.55 28.81 27.44
CA TRP A 20 -22.51 28.56 26.43
C TRP A 20 -22.40 27.08 26.05
N ALA A 21 -23.04 26.18 26.79
CA ALA A 21 -22.95 24.74 26.59
C ALA A 21 -23.28 24.31 25.15
N ASN A 22 -24.32 24.88 24.54
CA ASN A 22 -24.69 24.58 23.16
C ASN A 22 -23.62 25.06 22.15
N ILE A 23 -23.04 26.25 22.39
CA ILE A 23 -21.98 26.81 21.53
C ILE A 23 -20.72 25.94 21.63
N ILE A 24 -20.33 25.57 22.85
CA ILE A 24 -19.18 24.69 23.11
C ILE A 24 -19.42 23.31 22.51
N ALA A 25 -20.61 22.74 22.65
CA ALA A 25 -20.97 21.46 22.06
C ALA A 25 -20.87 21.49 20.52
N CYS A 26 -21.33 22.57 19.87
CA CYS A 26 -21.16 22.76 18.43
C CYS A 26 -19.68 22.83 18.03
N ILE A 27 -18.85 23.56 18.77
CA ILE A 27 -17.41 23.65 18.52
C ILE A 27 -16.74 22.27 18.66
N VAL A 28 -17.06 21.54 19.74
CA VAL A 28 -16.55 20.19 19.98
C VAL A 28 -16.98 19.23 18.87
N ALA A 29 -18.23 19.31 18.41
CA ALA A 29 -18.74 18.49 17.32
C ALA A 29 -18.01 18.76 15.99
N ILE A 30 -17.73 20.02 15.66
CA ILE A 30 -16.97 20.38 14.45
C ILE A 30 -15.54 19.84 14.55
N VAL A 31 -14.87 20.01 15.69
CA VAL A 31 -13.52 19.47 15.90
C VAL A 31 -13.51 17.94 15.78
N ALA A 32 -14.45 17.26 16.42
CA ALA A 32 -14.60 15.81 16.34
C ALA A 32 -14.81 15.34 14.89
N ALA A 33 -15.63 16.04 14.10
CA ALA A 33 -15.85 15.74 12.69
C ALA A 33 -14.57 15.88 11.86
N VAL A 34 -13.77 16.93 12.09
CA VAL A 34 -12.47 17.12 11.41
C VAL A 34 -11.48 16.01 11.78
N PHE A 35 -11.38 15.64 13.06
CA PHE A 35 -10.53 14.53 13.49
C PHE A 35 -10.99 13.19 12.90
N ALA A 36 -12.30 12.92 12.91
CA ALA A 36 -12.86 11.70 12.31
C ALA A 36 -12.55 11.63 10.80
N TYR A 37 -12.64 12.75 10.08
CA TYR A 37 -12.28 12.81 8.67
C TYR A 37 -10.80 12.51 8.44
N ARG A 38 -9.90 13.10 9.23
CA ARG A 38 -8.44 12.83 9.14
C ARG A 38 -8.09 11.38 9.51
N GLN A 39 -8.76 10.82 10.52
CA GLN A 39 -8.56 9.44 10.93
C GLN A 39 -9.02 8.47 9.84
N TRP A 40 -10.16 8.76 9.20
CA TRP A 40 -10.68 7.96 8.11
C TRP A 40 -9.74 7.94 6.90
N THR A 41 -9.20 9.09 6.50
CA THR A 41 -8.25 9.16 5.39
C THR A 41 -6.96 8.41 5.69
N SER A 42 -6.40 8.61 6.90
CA SER A 42 -5.19 7.89 7.34
C SER A 42 -5.43 6.38 7.41
N SER A 43 -6.56 5.96 7.97
CA SER A 43 -6.92 4.54 8.06
C SER A 43 -7.05 3.87 6.70
N LYS A 44 -7.53 4.59 5.68
CA LYS A 44 -7.64 4.05 4.32
C LYS A 44 -6.26 3.84 3.69
N GLU A 45 -5.32 4.76 3.91
CA GLU A 45 -3.95 4.65 3.42
C GLU A 45 -3.20 3.49 4.10
N GLU A 46 -3.31 3.39 5.42
CA GLU A 46 -2.69 2.30 6.18
C GLU A 46 -3.30 0.93 5.83
N ALA A 47 -4.62 0.86 5.59
CA ALA A 47 -5.26 -0.38 5.14
C ALA A 47 -4.71 -0.85 3.78
N ARG A 48 -4.54 0.08 2.81
CA ARG A 48 -3.94 -0.25 1.51
C ARG A 48 -2.50 -0.73 1.66
N ARG A 49 -1.70 -0.07 2.49
CA ARG A 49 -0.31 -0.47 2.77
C ARG A 49 -0.24 -1.85 3.41
N ALA A 50 -1.09 -2.13 4.39
CA ALA A 50 -1.18 -3.44 5.02
C ALA A 50 -1.52 -4.55 4.01
N THR A 51 -2.45 -4.30 3.09
CA THR A 51 -2.77 -5.23 1.99
C THR A 51 -1.56 -5.46 1.08
N ALA A 52 -0.86 -4.40 0.67
CA ALA A 52 0.31 -4.52 -0.19
C ALA A 52 1.45 -5.32 0.48
N TYR A 53 1.75 -5.04 1.74
CA TYR A 53 2.75 -5.79 2.51
C TYR A 53 2.34 -7.25 2.73
N SER A 54 1.05 -7.51 2.96
CA SER A 54 0.54 -8.88 3.05
C SER A 54 0.73 -9.65 1.73
N ALA A 55 0.42 -9.03 0.59
CA ALA A 55 0.64 -9.63 -0.72
C ALA A 55 2.13 -9.93 -0.99
N TYR A 56 3.02 -9.00 -0.62
CA TYR A 56 4.46 -9.20 -0.73
C TYR A 56 4.99 -10.28 0.22
N SER A 57 4.51 -10.31 1.47
CA SER A 57 4.86 -11.35 2.43
C SER A 57 4.45 -12.74 1.94
N LYS A 58 3.26 -12.88 1.35
CA LYS A 58 2.80 -14.12 0.72
C LYS A 58 3.68 -14.54 -0.46
N PHE A 59 4.13 -13.58 -1.27
CA PHE A 59 5.11 -13.86 -2.32
C PHE A 59 6.45 -14.35 -1.74
N LEU A 60 6.96 -13.74 -0.67
CA LEU A 60 8.17 -14.22 0.00
C LEU A 60 8.01 -15.63 0.57
N GLU A 61 6.84 -15.96 1.11
CA GLU A 61 6.53 -17.31 1.57
C GLU A 61 6.60 -18.32 0.40
N LEU A 62 6.03 -17.97 -0.76
CA LEU A 62 6.15 -18.80 -1.96
C LEU A 62 7.60 -18.96 -2.42
N CYS A 63 8.43 -17.93 -2.29
CA CYS A 63 9.86 -18.02 -2.57
C CYS A 63 10.57 -19.03 -1.64
N GLN A 64 10.17 -19.09 -0.37
CA GLN A 64 10.71 -20.04 0.59
C GLN A 64 10.25 -21.47 0.30
N GLN A 65 8.97 -21.64 -0.08
CA GLN A 65 8.39 -22.95 -0.41
C GLN A 65 8.92 -23.51 -1.74
N SER A 66 9.27 -22.65 -2.68
CA SER A 66 9.78 -23.04 -4.00
C SER A 66 11.04 -22.26 -4.39
N PRO A 67 12.20 -22.55 -3.76
CA PRO A 67 13.43 -21.80 -4.00
C PRO A 67 13.90 -21.88 -5.46
N ASP A 68 13.69 -23.03 -6.12
CA ASP A 68 14.07 -23.20 -7.53
C ASP A 68 13.31 -22.24 -8.47
N PHE A 69 12.07 -21.88 -8.13
CA PHE A 69 11.30 -20.86 -8.85
C PHE A 69 11.80 -19.45 -8.53
N ALA A 70 12.11 -19.15 -7.26
CA ALA A 70 12.64 -17.86 -6.84
C ALA A 70 14.02 -17.51 -7.47
N TYR A 71 14.85 -18.52 -7.73
CA TYR A 71 16.11 -18.35 -8.47
C TYR A 71 15.94 -18.39 -10.00
N ALA A 72 14.72 -18.63 -10.49
CA ALA A 72 14.38 -18.61 -11.91
C ALA A 72 15.29 -19.49 -12.80
N LYS A 73 15.67 -20.69 -12.32
CA LYS A 73 16.58 -21.60 -13.03
C LYS A 73 15.91 -22.18 -14.29
N GLU A 74 16.01 -21.45 -15.40
CA GLU A 74 15.32 -21.73 -16.66
C GLU A 74 15.41 -23.20 -17.10
N ASN A 75 16.63 -23.77 -17.14
CA ASN A 75 16.84 -25.15 -17.58
C ASN A 75 16.09 -26.18 -16.74
N LYS A 76 15.97 -25.96 -15.41
CA LYS A 76 15.23 -26.86 -14.53
C LYS A 76 13.73 -26.70 -14.69
N ILE A 77 13.27 -25.45 -14.80
CA ILE A 77 11.84 -25.13 -14.88
C ILE A 77 11.25 -25.58 -16.21
N LYS A 78 11.97 -25.39 -17.33
CA LYS A 78 11.51 -25.80 -18.67
C LYS A 78 11.63 -27.31 -18.92
N ALA A 79 12.44 -28.03 -18.14
CA ALA A 79 12.61 -29.48 -18.30
C ALA A 79 11.32 -30.27 -18.05
N ASN A 80 10.41 -29.71 -17.24
CA ASN A 80 9.14 -30.34 -16.90
C ASN A 80 7.99 -29.37 -17.13
N GLN A 81 7.04 -29.75 -17.99
CA GLN A 81 5.88 -28.91 -18.32
C GLN A 81 5.04 -28.55 -17.08
N LYS A 82 4.92 -29.47 -16.11
CA LYS A 82 4.19 -29.22 -14.85
C LYS A 82 4.85 -28.11 -14.04
N ASP A 83 6.18 -28.13 -13.95
CA ASP A 83 6.95 -27.13 -13.20
C ASP A 83 6.87 -25.78 -13.91
N TYR A 84 6.89 -25.76 -15.25
CA TYR A 84 6.66 -24.52 -16.00
C TYR A 84 5.25 -23.94 -15.81
N ILE A 85 4.21 -24.78 -15.72
CA ILE A 85 2.85 -24.31 -15.38
C ILE A 85 2.83 -23.66 -13.99
N GLN A 86 3.41 -24.31 -12.99
CA GLN A 86 3.47 -23.78 -11.62
C GLN A 86 4.29 -22.50 -11.55
N TYR A 87 5.41 -22.44 -12.28
CA TYR A 87 6.25 -21.25 -12.36
C TYR A 87 5.52 -20.04 -12.96
N ARG A 88 4.63 -20.23 -13.95
CA ARG A 88 3.80 -19.13 -14.47
C ARG A 88 2.90 -18.53 -13.40
N TRP A 89 2.28 -19.38 -12.57
CA TRP A 89 1.47 -18.91 -11.43
C TRP A 89 2.32 -18.22 -10.38
N PHE A 90 3.54 -18.71 -10.13
CA PHE A 90 4.51 -18.06 -9.26
C PHE A 90 4.84 -16.64 -9.75
N VAL A 91 5.16 -16.48 -11.03
CA VAL A 91 5.47 -15.16 -11.62
C VAL A 91 4.24 -14.25 -11.61
N ALA A 92 3.04 -14.77 -11.88
CA ALA A 92 1.82 -13.97 -11.77
C ALA A 92 1.59 -13.42 -10.35
N GLN A 93 1.79 -14.25 -9.33
CA GLN A 93 1.68 -13.83 -7.93
C GLN A 93 2.77 -12.82 -7.53
N MET A 94 3.98 -12.98 -8.07
CA MET A 94 5.08 -12.02 -7.91
C MET A 94 4.71 -10.65 -8.49
N LEU A 95 4.30 -10.62 -9.77
CA LEU A 95 3.95 -9.38 -10.47
C LEU A 95 2.78 -8.66 -9.77
N PHE A 96 1.77 -9.42 -9.35
CA PHE A 96 0.67 -8.88 -8.55
C PHE A 96 1.17 -8.22 -7.25
N ALA A 97 2.02 -8.92 -6.48
CA ALA A 97 2.56 -8.36 -5.24
C ALA A 97 3.38 -7.07 -5.47
N PHE A 98 4.17 -7.03 -6.56
CA PHE A 98 4.97 -5.86 -6.91
C PHE A 98 4.11 -4.68 -7.33
N GLU A 99 3.05 -4.92 -8.10
CA GLU A 99 2.07 -3.90 -8.47
C GLU A 99 1.42 -3.29 -7.23
N GLN A 100 1.01 -4.10 -6.25
CA GLN A 100 0.41 -3.60 -5.02
C GLN A 100 1.37 -2.67 -4.27
N ILE A 101 2.65 -3.05 -4.13
CA ILE A 101 3.67 -2.23 -3.47
C ILE A 101 3.90 -0.91 -4.22
N LEU A 102 4.05 -0.96 -5.55
CA LEU A 102 4.29 0.24 -6.36
C LEU A 102 3.08 1.18 -6.41
N ASP A 103 1.87 0.67 -6.21
CA ASP A 103 0.64 1.47 -6.12
C ASP A 103 0.54 2.26 -4.79
N VAL A 104 0.96 1.66 -3.67
CA VAL A 104 0.94 2.35 -2.35
C VAL A 104 2.21 3.17 -2.06
N LEU A 105 3.34 2.82 -2.69
CA LEU A 105 4.65 3.45 -2.49
C LEU A 105 5.31 3.82 -3.84
N PRO A 106 4.66 4.65 -4.68
CA PRO A 106 5.14 4.92 -6.05
C PRO A 106 6.47 5.68 -6.14
N ASN A 107 6.84 6.39 -5.07
CA ASN A 107 8.05 7.22 -5.01
C ASN A 107 9.16 6.60 -4.16
N ASP A 108 8.99 5.37 -3.70
CA ASP A 108 10.00 4.68 -2.89
C ASP A 108 11.02 3.98 -3.80
N GLU A 109 12.21 4.56 -3.88
CA GLU A 109 13.30 4.06 -4.73
C GLU A 109 13.89 2.75 -4.21
N GLU A 110 13.87 2.50 -2.90
CA GLU A 110 14.38 1.24 -2.34
C GLU A 110 13.50 0.08 -2.78
N TRP A 111 12.18 0.26 -2.74
CA TRP A 111 11.23 -0.73 -3.24
C TRP A 111 11.37 -0.96 -4.74
N LYS A 112 11.58 0.09 -5.54
CA LYS A 112 11.84 -0.06 -6.99
C LYS A 112 13.10 -0.87 -7.25
N VAL A 113 14.18 -0.60 -6.52
CA VAL A 113 15.44 -1.37 -6.64
C VAL A 113 15.24 -2.82 -6.24
N ALA A 114 14.56 -3.08 -5.12
CA ALA A 114 14.28 -4.43 -4.65
C ALA A 114 13.46 -5.24 -5.67
N ILE A 115 12.37 -4.64 -6.19
CA ILE A 115 11.52 -5.23 -7.22
C ILE A 115 12.30 -5.47 -8.50
N SER A 116 13.06 -4.49 -8.97
CA SER A 116 13.91 -4.61 -10.17
C SER A 116 14.89 -5.79 -10.06
N ASN A 117 15.54 -5.95 -8.90
CA ASN A 117 16.48 -7.04 -8.66
C ASN A 117 15.82 -8.42 -8.67
N GLN A 118 14.56 -8.54 -8.24
CA GLN A 118 13.81 -9.79 -8.38
C GLN A 118 13.40 -10.02 -9.84
N LEU A 119 12.81 -9.01 -10.50
CA LEU A 119 12.39 -9.08 -11.91
C LEU A 119 13.54 -9.51 -12.83
N LYS A 120 14.76 -9.01 -12.60
CA LYS A 120 15.98 -9.37 -13.34
C LYS A 120 16.19 -10.88 -13.44
N LYS A 121 15.89 -11.64 -12.39
CA LYS A 121 16.03 -13.10 -12.37
C LYS A 121 15.05 -13.77 -13.33
N HIS A 122 13.87 -13.19 -13.49
CA HIS A 122 12.75 -13.73 -14.26
C HIS A 122 12.65 -13.19 -15.69
N VAL A 123 13.62 -12.36 -16.13
CA VAL A 123 13.59 -11.70 -17.46
C VAL A 123 13.36 -12.68 -18.60
N TRP A 124 13.99 -13.85 -18.59
CA TRP A 124 13.81 -14.87 -19.63
C TRP A 124 12.34 -15.27 -19.84
N HIS A 125 11.54 -15.25 -18.78
CA HIS A 125 10.11 -15.54 -18.86
C HIS A 125 9.31 -14.29 -19.22
N LEU A 126 9.66 -13.13 -18.63
CA LEU A 126 8.97 -11.86 -18.87
C LEU A 126 9.06 -11.43 -20.35
N LYS A 127 10.19 -11.69 -21.02
CA LYS A 127 10.39 -11.44 -22.47
C LYS A 127 9.36 -12.12 -23.36
N GLY A 128 8.86 -13.30 -22.96
CA GLY A 128 7.85 -14.05 -23.71
C GLY A 128 6.47 -14.01 -23.08
N SER A 129 6.24 -13.14 -22.09
CA SER A 129 4.97 -13.08 -21.36
C SER A 129 3.96 -12.20 -22.09
N GLY A 130 2.84 -12.80 -22.50
CA GLY A 130 1.76 -12.05 -23.15
C GLY A 130 1.12 -10.96 -22.26
N SER A 131 1.15 -11.09 -20.93
CA SER A 131 0.61 -10.03 -20.04
C SER A 131 1.51 -8.79 -20.02
N VAL A 132 2.82 -8.98 -20.18
CA VAL A 132 3.79 -7.89 -20.29
C VAL A 132 3.67 -7.22 -21.65
N GLU A 133 3.56 -8.02 -22.73
CA GLU A 133 3.39 -7.52 -24.10
C GLU A 133 2.11 -6.68 -24.24
N ARG A 134 1.00 -7.14 -23.64
CA ARG A 134 -0.30 -6.42 -23.65
C ARG A 134 -0.37 -5.25 -22.68
N LYS A 135 0.69 -4.96 -21.91
CA LYS A 135 0.76 -3.87 -20.92
C LYS A 135 -0.37 -3.92 -19.90
N GLU A 136 -0.67 -5.11 -19.39
CA GLU A 136 -1.77 -5.33 -18.43
C GLU A 136 -1.43 -4.86 -17.00
N TRP A 137 -0.17 -4.53 -16.74
CA TRP A 137 0.32 -4.10 -15.43
C TRP A 137 0.31 -2.58 -15.26
N CYS A 138 0.30 -2.13 -14.00
CA CYS A 138 0.35 -0.71 -13.69
C CYS A 138 1.59 -0.02 -14.30
N LYS A 139 1.45 1.26 -14.65
CA LYS A 139 2.51 2.02 -15.37
C LYS A 139 3.90 1.92 -14.72
N PRO A 140 4.05 2.06 -13.37
CA PRO A 140 5.35 1.91 -12.73
C PRO A 140 5.96 0.53 -12.92
N LEU A 141 5.17 -0.54 -12.76
CA LEU A 141 5.65 -1.91 -12.90
C LEU A 141 6.02 -2.20 -14.36
N GLN A 142 5.17 -1.79 -15.31
CA GLN A 142 5.44 -1.96 -16.74
C GLN A 142 6.74 -1.28 -17.15
N ALA A 143 6.99 -0.06 -16.69
CA ALA A 143 8.23 0.67 -16.98
C ALA A 143 9.48 -0.03 -16.41
N LEU A 144 9.39 -0.61 -15.21
CA LEU A 144 10.48 -1.40 -14.64
C LEU A 144 10.75 -2.68 -15.44
N ILE A 145 9.70 -3.35 -15.94
CA ILE A 145 9.86 -4.57 -16.73
C ILE A 145 10.48 -4.27 -18.10
N GLU A 146 9.97 -3.25 -18.80
CA GLU A 146 10.46 -2.85 -20.13
C GLU A 146 11.95 -2.47 -20.06
N GLY A 147 12.36 -1.66 -19.07
CA GLY A 147 13.76 -1.29 -18.88
C GLY A 147 14.72 -2.43 -18.47
N LEU A 148 14.21 -3.64 -18.21
CA LEU A 148 15.01 -4.84 -17.97
C LEU A 148 15.04 -5.81 -19.16
N ILE A 149 14.10 -5.65 -20.09
CA ILE A 149 13.93 -6.53 -21.26
C ILE A 149 14.66 -5.97 -22.47
N ASP A 150 14.66 -4.64 -22.60
CA ASP A 150 15.44 -3.88 -23.60
C ASP A 150 16.95 -4.15 -23.46
#